data_AF-A0A945MNW8-F1
#
_entry.id   AF-A0A945MNW8-F1
#
_cell.length_a   1.000
_cell.length_b   1.000
_cell.length_c   1.000
_cell.angle_alpha   90.00
_cell.angle_beta   90.00
_cell.angle_gamma   90.00
#
_symmetry.space_group_name_H-M   'P 1'
#
loop_
_entity.id
_entity.type
_entity.pdbx_description
1 polymer ?
#
loop_
_entity_poly.entity_id
_entity_poly.type
_entity_poly.pdbx_seq_one_letter_code
_entity_poly.pdbx_strand_id
1 'polypeptide(L)'
;MPEGVVYWTDAGFQGQRKDDPHCPVIQPQKKPRGKPLDAIDRWCNSLRARIRIRVEHAIGGVKRFDAVAQIYRNRGADFEDRLTMVACGLWNGHLAQNR
;
A
#
# COMPACT_ATOMS: atom_id res chain seq x y z
N MET A 1 2.58 -15.48 7.81
CA MET A 1 2.50 -14.83 6.47
C MET A 1 2.38 -15.92 5.41
N PRO A 2 1.52 -15.82 4.37
CA PRO A 2 1.43 -16.83 3.31
C PRO A 2 2.77 -17.04 2.59
N GLU A 3 3.12 -18.30 2.34
CA GLU A 3 4.35 -18.67 1.64
C GLU A 3 4.26 -18.37 0.13
N GLY A 4 5.40 -18.19 -0.52
CA GLY A 4 5.49 -17.97 -1.97
C GLY A 4 5.11 -16.56 -2.44
N VAL A 5 4.83 -15.62 -1.53
CA VAL A 5 4.51 -14.23 -1.86
C VAL A 5 5.66 -13.30 -1.48
N VAL A 6 5.95 -12.32 -2.33
CA VAL A 6 6.91 -11.25 -2.04
C VAL A 6 6.22 -10.09 -1.36
N TYR A 7 6.69 -9.73 -0.17
CA TYR A 7 6.09 -8.68 0.65
C TYR A 7 6.74 -7.34 0.36
N TRP A 8 5.95 -6.39 -0.12
CA TRP A 8 6.37 -5.00 -0.27
C TRP A 8 5.96 -4.23 0.96
N THR A 9 6.92 -3.74 1.74
CA THR A 9 6.61 -3.00 2.97
C THR A 9 7.35 -1.68 3.07
N ASP A 10 6.76 -0.78 3.85
CA ASP A 10 7.33 0.53 4.12
C ASP A 10 8.51 0.46 5.08
N ALA A 11 9.27 1.56 5.15
CA ALA A 11 10.44 1.70 6.01
C ALA A 11 10.13 1.56 7.52
N GLY A 12 8.85 1.60 7.92
CA GLY A 12 8.38 1.37 9.29
C GLY A 12 8.36 -0.10 9.71
N PHE A 13 8.32 -1.04 8.77
CA PHE A 13 8.17 -2.48 9.05
C PHE A 13 9.51 -3.23 9.12
N GLN A 14 10.56 -2.61 9.66
CA GLN A 14 11.90 -3.23 9.68
C GLN A 14 11.96 -4.53 10.51
N GLY A 15 11.06 -4.67 11.50
CA GLY A 15 10.92 -5.88 12.32
C GLY A 15 10.55 -7.12 11.52
N GLN A 16 9.81 -6.96 10.41
CA GLN A 16 9.30 -8.08 9.61
C GLN A 16 10.39 -9.02 9.09
N ARG A 17 11.58 -8.51 8.76
CA ARG A 17 12.70 -9.36 8.33
C ARG A 17 13.24 -10.26 9.46
N LYS A 18 13.08 -9.82 10.71
CA LYS A 18 13.47 -10.57 11.90
C LYS A 18 12.36 -11.51 12.35
N ASP A 19 11.12 -11.01 12.33
CA ASP A 19 9.96 -11.72 12.84
C ASP A 19 9.53 -12.84 11.87
N ASP A 20 9.68 -12.63 10.55
CA ASP A 20 9.38 -13.61 9.51
C ASP A 20 10.56 -13.77 8.50
N PRO A 21 11.67 -14.44 8.89
CA PRO A 21 12.87 -14.55 8.04
C PRO A 21 12.64 -15.31 6.73
N HIS A 22 11.65 -16.20 6.70
CA HIS A 22 11.28 -16.99 5.52
C HIS A 22 10.49 -16.19 4.47
N CYS A 23 10.01 -15.00 4.82
CA CYS A 23 9.27 -14.15 3.91
C CYS A 23 10.22 -13.27 3.08
N PRO A 24 10.21 -13.36 1.75
CA PRO A 24 10.98 -12.44 0.91
C PRO A 24 10.35 -11.04 1.01
N VAL A 25 10.99 -10.16 1.79
CA VAL A 25 10.57 -8.77 1.98
C VAL A 25 11.37 -7.83 1.06
N ILE A 26 10.67 -6.95 0.35
CA ILE A 26 11.22 -5.81 -0.38
C ILE A 26 10.87 -4.54 0.39
N GLN A 27 11.90 -3.81 0.80
CA GLN A 27 11.78 -2.57 1.56
C GLN A 27 12.64 -1.46 0.95
N PRO A 28 12.24 -0.19 1.11
CA PRO A 28 13.07 0.94 0.72
C PRO A 28 14.37 0.97 1.55
N GLN A 29 15.49 1.21 0.87
CA GLN A 29 16.79 1.30 1.51
C GLN A 29 16.93 2.66 2.20
N LYS A 30 17.26 2.64 3.50
CA LYS A 30 17.53 3.85 4.27
C LYS A 30 18.91 4.38 3.93
N LYS A 31 19.03 5.70 3.86
CA LYS A 31 20.32 6.37 3.71
C LYS A 31 21.20 6.08 4.94
N PRO A 32 22.42 5.54 4.78
CA PRO A 32 23.34 5.35 5.88
C PRO A 32 23.76 6.69 6.50
N ARG A 33 24.00 6.71 7.82
CA ARG A 33 24.39 7.94 8.54
C ARG A 33 25.73 8.45 8.01
N GLY A 34 25.78 9.73 7.63
CA GLY A 34 27.00 10.39 7.15
C GLY A 34 27.47 9.99 5.74
N LYS A 35 26.73 9.14 5.01
CA LYS A 35 27.12 8.68 3.67
C LYS A 35 25.97 8.89 2.67
N PRO A 36 26.27 9.09 1.37
CA PRO A 36 25.23 9.11 0.34
C PRO A 36 24.58 7.72 0.20
N LEU A 37 23.31 7.71 -0.22
CA LEU A 37 22.65 6.48 -0.66
C LEU A 37 23.20 6.11 -2.04
N ASP A 38 23.51 4.83 -2.22
CA ASP A 38 23.99 4.28 -3.48
C ASP A 38 23.06 4.64 -4.66
N ALA A 39 23.63 4.76 -5.86
CA ALA A 39 22.90 5.17 -7.04
C ALA A 39 21.81 4.14 -7.42
N ILE A 40 22.10 2.84 -7.30
CA ILE A 40 21.15 1.77 -7.60
C ILE A 40 20.03 1.76 -6.58
N ASP A 41 20.36 1.88 -5.29
CA ASP A 41 19.37 1.96 -4.21
C ASP A 41 18.44 3.16 -4.37
N ARG A 42 18.98 4.30 -4.80
CA ARG A 42 18.21 5.50 -5.09
C ARG A 42 17.24 5.27 -6.25
N TRP A 43 17.72 4.69 -7.36
CA TRP A 43 16.88 4.37 -8.50
C TRP A 43 15.75 3.39 -8.14
N CYS A 44 16.08 2.33 -7.39
CA CYS A 44 15.10 1.38 -6.87
C CYS A 44 14.07 2.06 -5.96
N ASN A 45 14.50 2.94 -5.05
CA ASN A 45 13.61 3.74 -4.19
C ASN A 45 12.69 4.64 -5.03
N SER A 46 13.21 5.28 -6.09
CA SER A 46 12.42 6.12 -6.99
C SER A 46 11.34 5.34 -7.75
N LEU A 47 11.67 4.15 -8.26
CA LEU A 47 10.68 3.27 -8.89
C LEU A 47 9.56 2.87 -7.92
N ARG A 48 9.93 2.48 -6.69
CA ARG A 48 8.96 2.18 -5.63
C ARG A 48 8.04 3.35 -5.33
N ALA A 49 8.60 4.55 -5.18
CA ALA A 49 7.82 5.76 -4.94
C ALA A 49 6.81 6.02 -6.06
N ARG A 50 7.17 5.83 -7.34
CA ARG A 50 6.24 5.99 -8.48
C ARG A 50 5.06 5.04 -8.41
N ILE A 51 5.28 3.79 -8.00
CA ILE A 51 4.20 2.81 -7.80
C ILE A 51 3.31 3.25 -6.64
N ARG A 52 3.92 3.62 -5.50
CA ARG A 52 3.20 4.03 -4.29
C ARG A 52 2.29 5.22 -4.53
N ILE A 53 2.74 6.22 -5.31
CA ILE A 53 1.92 7.39 -5.68
C ILE A 53 0.62 6.96 -6.38
N ARG A 54 0.67 5.99 -7.30
CA ARG A 54 -0.54 5.49 -7.97
C ARG A 54 -1.48 4.76 -7.01
N VAL A 55 -0.91 3.94 -6.12
CA VAL A 55 -1.68 3.22 -5.09
C VAL A 55 -2.34 4.20 -4.12
N GLU A 56 -1.61 5.20 -3.64
CA GLU A 56 -2.12 6.25 -2.75
C GLU A 56 -3.21 7.08 -3.43
N HIS A 57 -3.07 7.43 -4.71
CA HIS A 57 -4.14 8.08 -5.47
C HIS A 57 -5.38 7.20 -5.61
N ALA A 58 -5.23 5.90 -5.86
CA ALA A 58 -6.37 4.98 -5.93
C ALA A 58 -7.09 4.89 -4.57
N ILE A 59 -6.35 4.70 -3.47
CA ILE A 59 -6.90 4.68 -2.10
C ILE A 59 -7.56 6.02 -1.77
N GLY A 60 -6.91 7.14 -2.08
CA GLY A 60 -7.45 8.48 -1.86
C GLY A 60 -8.73 8.73 -2.66
N GLY A 61 -8.82 8.21 -3.88
CA GLY A 61 -10.02 8.23 -4.70
C GLY A 61 -11.19 7.45 -4.08
N VAL A 62 -10.92 6.23 -3.60
CA VAL A 62 -11.92 5.42 -2.88
C VAL A 62 -12.39 6.13 -1.61
N LYS A 63 -11.49 6.81 -0.89
CA LYS A 63 -11.83 7.60 0.30
C LYS A 63 -12.66 8.86 0.04
N ARG A 64 -13.02 9.18 -1.21
CA ARG A 64 -14.03 10.21 -1.50
C ARG A 64 -15.43 9.81 -1.03
N PHE A 65 -15.67 8.51 -0.86
CA PHE A 65 -16.90 8.02 -0.25
C PHE A 65 -16.74 8.07 1.27
N ASP A 66 -17.45 8.99 1.94
CA ASP A 66 -17.41 9.11 3.40
C ASP A 66 -17.74 7.80 4.13
N ALA A 67 -18.53 6.93 3.50
CA ALA A 67 -18.84 5.60 4.01
C ALA A 67 -17.60 4.74 4.33
N VAL A 68 -16.50 4.90 3.57
CA VAL A 68 -15.22 4.19 3.80
C VAL A 68 -14.12 5.07 4.39
N ALA A 69 -14.32 6.39 4.44
CA ALA A 69 -13.35 7.33 4.99
C ALA A 69 -13.59 7.65 6.47
N GLN A 70 -14.85 7.68 6.90
CA GLN A 70 -15.25 7.98 8.26
C GLN A 70 -15.23 6.74 9.16
N ILE A 71 -15.36 6.97 10.47
CA ILE A 71 -15.49 5.89 11.45
C ILE A 71 -16.71 5.02 11.10
N TYR A 72 -16.43 3.80 10.68
CA TYR A 72 -17.42 2.77 10.40
C TYR A 72 -18.02 2.27 11.73
N ARG A 73 -19.36 2.36 11.85
CA ARG A 73 -20.11 2.04 13.09
C ARG A 73 -21.08 0.87 12.95
N ASN A 74 -21.19 0.28 11.75
CA ASN A 74 -22.08 -0.86 11.55
C ASN A 74 -21.50 -2.12 12.21
N ARG A 75 -22.38 -2.99 12.71
CA ARG A 75 -22.03 -4.20 13.49
C ARG A 75 -22.29 -5.50 12.73
N GLY A 76 -22.74 -5.42 11.48
CA GLY A 76 -22.93 -6.60 10.64
C GLY A 76 -21.58 -7.24 10.30
N ALA A 77 -21.47 -8.56 10.46
CA ALA A 77 -20.29 -9.31 10.09
C ALA A 77 -19.97 -9.16 8.59
N ASP A 78 -18.69 -8.99 8.28
CA ASP A 78 -18.11 -8.91 6.93
C ASP A 78 -18.68 -7.78 6.04
N PHE A 79 -19.42 -6.83 6.62
CA PHE A 79 -20.04 -5.76 5.83
C PHE A 79 -19.04 -4.68 5.45
N GLU A 80 -18.00 -4.47 6.26
CA GLU A 80 -16.88 -3.56 5.99
C GLU A 80 -16.13 -3.94 4.71
N ASP A 81 -15.89 -5.23 4.48
CA ASP A 81 -15.22 -5.73 3.28
C ASP A 81 -16.10 -5.54 2.05
N ARG A 82 -17.41 -5.84 2.18
CA ARG A 82 -18.39 -5.60 1.10
C ARG A 82 -18.50 -4.12 0.76
N LEU A 83 -18.59 -3.26 1.77
CA LEU A 83 -18.64 -1.81 1.61
C LEU A 83 -17.38 -1.30 0.88
N THR A 84 -16.21 -1.76 1.31
CA THR A 84 -14.93 -1.40 0.68
C THR A 84 -14.88 -1.89 -0.77
N MET A 85 -15.30 -3.13 -1.05
CA MET A 85 -15.37 -3.67 -2.42
C MET A 85 -16.27 -2.82 -3.32
N VAL A 86 -17.47 -2.45 -2.84
CA VAL A 86 -18.40 -1.61 -3.60
C VAL A 86 -17.80 -0.23 -3.87
N ALA A 87 -17.20 0.41 -2.86
CA ALA A 87 -16.55 1.71 -3.03
C ALA A 87 -15.39 1.66 -4.05
N CYS A 88 -14.56 0.61 -4.00
CA CYS A 88 -13.52 0.35 -4.99
C CYS A 88 -14.11 0.18 -6.40
N GLY A 89 -15.19 -0.60 -6.53
CA GLY A 89 -15.88 -0.81 -7.80
C GLY A 89 -16.43 0.48 -8.40
N LEU A 90 -17.09 1.31 -7.59
CA LEU A 90 -17.62 2.61 -8.00
C LEU A 90 -16.50 3.56 -8.45
N TRP A 91 -15.39 3.62 -7.71
CA TRP A 91 -14.25 4.44 -8.10
C TRP A 91 -13.61 3.97 -9.41
N ASN A 92 -13.44 2.65 -9.58
CA ASN A 92 -12.93 2.08 -10.82
C ASN A 92 -13.85 2.37 -12.02
N GLY A 93 -15.17 2.27 -11.83
CA GLY A 93 -16.15 2.64 -12.84
C GLY A 93 -16.06 4.12 -13.22
N HIS A 94 -15.92 5.01 -12.23
CA HIS A 94 -15.68 6.44 -12.46
C HIS A 94 -14.41 6.69 -13.28
N LEU A 95 -13.30 6.04 -12.94
CA LEU A 95 -12.04 6.16 -13.70
C LEU A 95 -12.15 5.64 -15.13
N ALA A 96 -12.96 4.62 -15.38
CA ALA A 96 -13.17 4.06 -16.72
C ALA A 96 -14.02 4.98 -17.61
N GLN A 97 -14.97 5.73 -17.03
CA GLN A 97 -15.85 6.65 -17.75
C GLN A 97 -15.20 8.01 -18.05
N ASN A 98 -14.28 8.45 -17.19
CA ASN A 98 -13.59 9.75 -17.31
C ASN A 98 -12.20 9.62 -17.93
N ARG A 99 -12.01 8.62 -18.79
CA ARG A 99 -10.73 8.27 -19.40
C ARG A 99 -10.64 8.72 -20.84
#